data_AF-A0A9D9BJ36-F1
#
_entry.id   AF-A0A9D9BJ36-F1
#
_cell.length_a   1.000
_cell.length_b   1.000
_cell.length_c   1.000
_cell.angle_alpha   90.00
_cell.angle_beta   90.00
_cell.angle_gamma   90.00
#
_symmetry.space_group_name_H-M   'P 1'
#
loop_
_entity.id
_entity.type
_entity.pdbx_description
1 polymer ?
#
loop_
_entity_poly.entity_id
_entity_poly.type
_entity_poly.pdbx_seq_one_letter_code
_entity_poly.pdbx_strand_id
1 'polypeptide(L)'
;MGTPALLLAHDYTLQWRDGTLIENNAEYAEFQAPYVKINGVELSRFAHMTRVEELRKLKVPGIEGSEDVHVFQVWQGGASQGLQLMAVTLSDVGVDVIGPLEPDFETIEIVDHNGDQGPLFRLYSADTNPVAIYEYFDGQMLRQK
;
A
#
# COMPACT_ATOMS: atom_id res chain seq x y z
N MET A 1 -15.00 -12.32 30.30
CA MET A 1 -14.02 -12.44 29.21
C MET A 1 -14.74 -12.01 27.95
N GLY A 2 -14.47 -10.79 27.47
CA GLY A 2 -15.10 -10.27 26.26
C GLY A 2 -14.34 -10.80 25.05
N THR A 3 -15.02 -11.50 24.17
CA THR A 3 -14.55 -11.82 22.83
C THR A 3 -14.21 -10.50 22.13
N PRO A 4 -12.99 -10.28 21.60
CA PRO A 4 -12.79 -9.16 20.69
C PRO A 4 -13.69 -9.41 19.48
N ALA A 5 -14.53 -8.42 19.17
CA ALA A 5 -15.38 -8.47 17.98
C ALA A 5 -14.48 -8.71 16.77
N LEU A 6 -14.75 -9.80 16.04
CA LEU A 6 -14.28 -9.95 14.67
C LEU A 6 -14.64 -8.67 13.92
N LEU A 7 -13.62 -7.91 13.49
CA LEU A 7 -13.79 -6.96 12.41
C LEU A 7 -14.15 -7.80 11.18
N LEU A 8 -15.39 -7.69 10.70
CA LEU A 8 -15.80 -8.30 9.45
C LEU A 8 -15.07 -7.59 8.30
N ALA A 9 -14.45 -8.38 7.40
CA ALA A 9 -13.56 -7.99 6.30
C ALA A 9 -14.12 -7.04 5.22
N HIS A 10 -15.23 -6.33 5.46
CA HIS A 10 -15.98 -5.67 4.38
C HIS A 10 -16.18 -4.17 4.59
N ASP A 11 -15.91 -3.62 5.78
CA ASP A 11 -16.14 -2.21 6.09
C ASP A 11 -14.83 -1.49 6.42
N TYR A 12 -13.90 -1.43 5.46
CA TYR A 12 -12.78 -0.50 5.54
C TYR A 12 -13.04 0.74 4.68
N THR A 13 -12.63 1.91 5.18
CA THR A 13 -12.64 3.17 4.41
C THR A 13 -11.21 3.54 4.10
N LEU A 14 -10.79 3.35 2.85
CA LEU A 14 -9.52 3.83 2.32
C LEU A 14 -9.71 5.26 1.77
N GLN A 15 -8.88 6.18 2.22
CA GLN A 15 -8.82 7.55 1.70
C GLN A 15 -7.36 7.91 1.42
N TRP A 16 -7.12 8.62 0.33
CA TRP A 16 -5.80 9.16 0.05
C TRP A 16 -5.93 10.55 -0.54
N ARG A 17 -4.85 11.31 -0.46
CA ARG A 17 -4.77 12.65 -1.03
C ARG A 17 -3.35 12.92 -1.49
N ASP A 18 -3.25 13.55 -2.65
CA ASP A 18 -1.99 14.08 -3.13
C ASP A 18 -1.58 15.36 -2.38
N GLY A 19 -0.27 15.66 -2.36
CA GLY A 19 0.26 16.88 -1.78
C GLY A 19 -0.17 18.07 -2.64
N THR A 20 -0.93 19.01 -2.07
CA THR A 20 -1.45 20.15 -2.85
C THR A 20 -1.33 21.45 -2.07
N LEU A 21 -1.03 22.54 -2.80
CA LEU A 21 -1.16 23.89 -2.28
C LEU A 21 -2.64 24.26 -2.31
N ILE A 22 -3.20 24.56 -1.14
CA ILE A 22 -4.58 25.03 -1.01
C ILE A 22 -4.53 26.52 -0.74
N GLU A 23 -5.09 27.29 -1.67
CA GLU A 23 -5.31 28.72 -1.47
C GLU A 23 -6.56 28.94 -0.61
N ASN A 24 -6.35 29.41 0.61
CA ASN A 24 -7.44 29.77 1.49
C ASN A 24 -7.75 31.26 1.29
N ASN A 25 -8.93 31.55 0.72
CA ASN A 25 -9.54 32.87 0.60
C ASN A 25 -8.54 34.04 0.49
N ALA A 26 -7.95 34.16 -0.70
CA ALA A 26 -7.22 35.31 -1.24
C ALA A 26 -5.94 35.81 -0.53
N GLU A 27 -5.58 35.35 0.68
CA GLU A 27 -4.40 35.89 1.37
C GLU A 27 -3.30 34.87 1.72
N TYR A 28 -3.57 33.56 1.80
CA TYR A 28 -2.52 32.57 2.11
C TYR A 28 -2.73 31.24 1.40
N ALA A 29 -1.65 30.73 0.78
CA ALA A 29 -1.56 29.34 0.33
C ALA A 29 -0.93 28.49 1.45
N GLU A 30 -1.61 27.42 1.84
CA GLU A 30 -1.09 26.41 2.78
C GLU A 30 -0.77 25.12 2.02
N PHE A 31 0.40 24.54 2.27
CA PHE A 31 0.72 23.23 1.73
C PHE A 31 0.10 22.14 2.61
N GLN A 32 -0.77 21.33 2.00
CA GLN A 32 -1.31 20.15 2.67
C GLN A 32 -0.54 18.91 2.21
N ALA A 33 0.15 18.27 3.16
CA ALA A 33 0.94 17.06 2.90
C ALA A 33 0.07 15.91 2.37
N PRO A 34 0.61 15.02 1.51
CA PRO A 34 -0.11 13.83 1.09
C PRO A 34 -0.35 12.86 2.26
N TYR A 35 -1.34 12.00 2.12
CA TYR A 35 -1.61 10.94 3.08
C TYR A 35 -2.29 9.74 2.43
N VAL A 36 -2.21 8.61 3.12
CA VAL A 36 -3.11 7.45 2.95
C VAL A 36 -3.68 7.12 4.33
N LYS A 37 -5.00 6.94 4.41
CA LYS A 37 -5.76 6.66 5.62
C LYS A 37 -6.58 5.38 5.44
N ILE A 38 -6.59 4.54 6.48
CA ILE A 38 -7.50 3.40 6.57
C ILE A 38 -8.28 3.54 7.86
N ASN A 39 -9.62 3.53 7.76
CA ASN A 39 -10.51 3.70 8.91
C ASN A 39 -10.19 4.95 9.74
N GLY A 40 -9.78 6.01 9.05
CA GLY A 40 -9.40 7.30 9.65
C GLY A 40 -7.97 7.37 10.20
N VAL A 41 -7.21 6.26 10.20
CA VAL A 41 -5.82 6.21 10.69
C VAL A 41 -4.84 6.47 9.55
N GLU A 42 -3.97 7.47 9.69
CA GLU A 42 -2.92 7.78 8.72
C GLU A 42 -1.79 6.75 8.76
N LEU A 43 -1.40 6.26 7.59
CA LEU A 43 -0.27 5.36 7.43
C LEU A 43 1.04 6.17 7.46
N SER A 44 1.84 5.97 8.51
CA SER A 44 3.11 6.69 8.72
C SER A 44 4.11 6.51 7.58
N ARG A 45 4.03 5.41 6.82
CA ARG A 45 4.86 5.14 5.63
C ARG A 45 4.73 6.21 4.54
N PHE A 46 3.60 6.92 4.47
CA PHE A 46 3.35 7.97 3.48
C PHE A 46 3.66 9.37 3.99
N ALA A 47 3.97 9.55 5.28
CA ALA A 47 4.12 10.87 5.92
C ALA A 47 5.30 11.71 5.40
N HIS A 48 6.26 11.06 4.73
CA HIS A 48 7.44 11.71 4.14
C HIS A 48 7.34 11.90 2.63
N MET A 49 6.20 11.56 2.03
CA MET A 49 5.99 11.74 0.60
C MET A 49 5.60 13.20 0.30
N THR A 50 5.96 13.68 -0.88
CA THR A 50 5.50 14.95 -1.45
C THR A 50 4.35 14.73 -2.44
N ARG A 51 4.28 13.55 -3.06
CA ARG A 51 3.21 13.14 -3.97
C ARG A 51 2.74 11.72 -3.68
N VAL A 52 1.43 11.48 -3.75
CA VAL A 52 0.82 10.14 -3.64
C VAL A 52 -0.34 10.03 -4.63
N GLU A 53 -0.29 9.01 -5.49
CA GLU A 53 -1.32 8.72 -6.49
C GLU A 53 -1.61 7.22 -6.51
N GLU A 54 -2.87 6.82 -6.40
CA GLU A 54 -3.24 5.43 -6.60
C GLU A 54 -3.18 5.09 -8.10
N LEU A 55 -2.30 4.16 -8.48
CA LEU A 55 -2.16 3.73 -9.87
C LEU A 55 -3.17 2.66 -10.24
N ARG A 56 -3.31 1.65 -9.38
CA ARG A 56 -4.16 0.50 -9.65
C ARG A 56 -4.51 -0.26 -8.38
N LYS A 57 -5.61 -0.99 -8.47
CA LYS A 57 -6.07 -1.94 -7.46
C LYS A 57 -5.96 -3.36 -8.02
N LEU A 58 -5.32 -4.25 -7.28
CA LEU A 58 -5.20 -5.67 -7.60
C LEU A 58 -6.08 -6.47 -6.66
N LYS A 59 -6.73 -7.51 -7.19
CA LYS A 59 -7.46 -8.50 -6.39
C LYS A 59 -6.66 -9.78 -6.33
N VAL A 60 -6.54 -10.36 -5.14
CA VAL A 60 -5.97 -11.71 -5.01
C VAL A 60 -6.97 -12.70 -5.62
N PRO A 61 -6.61 -13.44 -6.69
CA PRO A 61 -7.48 -14.43 -7.30
C PRO A 61 -7.63 -15.66 -6.41
N GLY A 62 -8.76 -16.38 -6.54
CA GLY A 62 -8.93 -17.70 -5.93
C GLY A 62 -9.31 -17.74 -4.44
N ILE A 63 -9.35 -16.60 -3.75
CA ILE A 63 -9.76 -16.50 -2.34
C ILE A 63 -11.12 -15.79 -2.25
N GLU A 64 -12.13 -16.46 -1.72
CA GLU A 64 -13.45 -15.87 -1.50
C GLU A 64 -13.37 -14.88 -0.31
N GLY A 65 -13.74 -13.62 -0.52
CA GLY A 65 -13.46 -12.53 0.44
C GLY A 65 -12.06 -11.91 0.31
N SER A 66 -11.42 -12.07 -0.85
CA SER A 66 -10.00 -11.73 -1.04
C SER A 66 -9.60 -10.30 -0.71
N GLU A 67 -8.37 -10.22 -0.23
CA GLU A 67 -7.62 -9.00 0.03
C GLU A 67 -7.51 -8.13 -1.21
N ASP A 68 -7.75 -6.84 -1.00
CA ASP A 68 -7.52 -5.81 -1.99
C ASP A 68 -6.12 -5.24 -1.81
N VAL A 69 -5.36 -5.18 -2.91
CA VAL A 69 -4.01 -4.61 -2.91
C VAL A 69 -4.00 -3.31 -3.68
N HIS A 70 -3.79 -2.22 -2.96
CA HIS A 70 -3.80 -0.86 -3.49
C HIS A 70 -2.37 -0.44 -3.81
N VAL A 71 -2.07 -0.20 -5.09
CA VAL A 71 -0.72 0.19 -5.55
C VAL A 71 -0.69 1.69 -5.78
N PHE A 72 0.13 2.38 -5.01
CA PHE A 72 0.38 3.80 -5.08
C PHE A 72 1.72 4.10 -5.76
N GLN A 73 1.72 5.11 -6.63
CA GLN A 73 2.92 5.82 -7.00
C GLN A 73 3.17 6.91 -5.96
N VAL A 74 4.39 6.95 -5.43
CA VAL A 74 4.80 7.91 -4.41
C VAL A 74 6.08 8.63 -4.82
N TRP A 75 6.25 9.84 -4.31
CA TRP A 75 7.47 10.61 -4.49
C TRP A 75 7.93 11.17 -3.14
N GLN A 76 9.17 10.90 -2.72
CA GLN A 76 9.72 11.44 -1.46
C GLN A 76 10.18 12.90 -1.57
N GLY A 77 10.36 13.41 -2.79
CA GLY A 77 10.92 14.74 -3.03
C GLY A 77 12.44 14.81 -2.77
N GLY A 78 13.19 15.27 -3.77
CA GLY A 78 14.65 15.39 -3.72
C GLY A 78 15.29 15.06 -5.07
N ALA A 79 16.41 15.69 -5.41
CA ALA A 79 17.05 15.58 -6.73
C ALA A 79 17.52 14.16 -7.10
N SER A 80 17.53 13.22 -6.15
CA SER A 80 18.04 11.85 -6.32
C SER A 80 17.00 10.77 -5.98
N GLN A 81 15.79 11.15 -5.61
CA GLN A 81 14.74 10.20 -5.22
C GLN A 81 13.59 10.34 -6.22
N GLY A 82 13.57 9.44 -7.20
CA GLY A 82 12.59 9.42 -8.28
C GLY A 82 11.19 8.98 -7.83
N LEU A 83 10.34 8.68 -8.81
CA LEU A 83 9.05 8.05 -8.58
C LEU A 83 9.30 6.63 -8.06
N GLN A 84 8.55 6.22 -7.03
CA GLN A 84 8.63 4.89 -6.43
C GLN A 84 7.23 4.29 -6.31
N LEU A 85 7.16 2.97 -6.18
CA LEU A 85 5.89 2.29 -5.88
C LEU A 85 5.80 1.90 -4.40
N MET A 86 4.57 1.94 -3.91
CA MET A 86 4.18 1.43 -2.60
C MET A 86 2.88 0.64 -2.76
N ALA A 87 2.78 -0.57 -2.20
CA ALA A 87 1.54 -1.34 -2.19
C ALA A 87 1.00 -1.45 -0.76
N VAL A 88 -0.31 -1.33 -0.58
CA VAL A 88 -0.98 -1.52 0.69
C VAL A 88 -1.89 -2.73 0.57
N THR A 89 -1.68 -3.74 1.42
CA THR A 89 -2.51 -4.94 1.51
C THR A 89 -3.51 -4.77 2.64
N LEU A 90 -4.79 -5.08 2.38
CA LEU A 90 -5.90 -4.91 3.32
C LEU A 90 -6.67 -6.22 3.48
N SER A 91 -6.84 -6.68 4.72
CA SER A 91 -7.69 -7.84 5.09
C SER A 91 -8.55 -7.55 6.33
N ASP A 92 -9.32 -8.53 6.80
CA ASP A 92 -10.02 -8.51 8.09
C ASP A 92 -9.09 -8.48 9.31
N VAL A 93 -7.88 -9.00 9.19
CA VAL A 93 -7.02 -9.25 10.35
C VAL A 93 -5.77 -8.36 10.34
N GLY A 94 -5.51 -7.64 9.24
CA GLY A 94 -4.36 -6.75 9.16
C GLY A 94 -4.32 -5.75 8.02
N VAL A 95 -3.36 -4.85 8.15
CA VAL A 95 -2.90 -3.92 7.11
C VAL A 95 -1.39 -4.03 7.06
N ASP A 96 -0.83 -4.17 5.86
CA ASP A 96 0.61 -4.04 5.65
C ASP A 96 0.95 -3.16 4.45
N VAL A 97 2.17 -2.65 4.44
CA VAL A 97 2.68 -1.71 3.43
C VAL A 97 4.00 -2.23 2.87
N ILE A 98 4.01 -2.46 1.55
CA ILE A 98 5.13 -2.94 0.74
C ILE A 98 5.75 -1.74 0.02
N GLY A 99 7.07 -1.55 0.10
CA GLY A 99 7.73 -0.35 -0.44
C GLY A 99 7.58 0.87 0.49
N PRO A 100 8.42 1.92 0.36
CA PRO A 100 9.52 2.14 -0.58
C PRO A 100 10.84 1.50 -0.11
N LEU A 101 10.76 0.58 0.87
CA LEU A 101 11.88 -0.16 1.44
C LEU A 101 12.66 -0.99 0.39
N GLU A 102 12.00 -1.30 -0.72
CA GLU A 102 12.59 -1.96 -1.88
C GLU A 102 12.93 -0.89 -2.94
N PRO A 103 14.20 -0.45 -3.01
CA PRO A 103 14.57 0.79 -3.68
C PRO A 103 14.36 0.79 -5.20
N ASP A 104 14.21 -0.39 -5.81
CA ASP A 104 14.13 -0.58 -7.26
C ASP A 104 12.83 -1.29 -7.70
N PHE A 105 11.80 -1.35 -6.86
CA PHE A 105 10.55 -2.03 -7.20
C PHE A 105 9.63 -1.16 -8.09
N GLU A 106 9.24 -1.70 -9.24
CA GLU A 106 8.48 -1.01 -10.30
C GLU A 106 7.20 -1.76 -10.72
N THR A 107 7.04 -3.03 -10.36
CA THR A 107 5.83 -3.80 -10.67
C THR A 107 5.65 -5.02 -9.77
N ILE A 108 4.44 -5.22 -9.26
CA ILE A 108 4.05 -6.31 -8.36
C ILE A 108 3.20 -7.33 -9.11
N GLU A 109 3.55 -8.60 -8.94
CA GLU A 109 2.78 -9.74 -9.42
C GLU A 109 2.28 -10.54 -8.22
N ILE A 110 1.01 -10.92 -8.25
CA ILE A 110 0.44 -11.87 -7.31
C ILE A 110 0.68 -13.27 -7.87
N VAL A 111 1.59 -14.00 -7.25
CA VAL A 111 1.91 -15.38 -7.60
C VAL A 111 1.03 -16.27 -6.75
N ASP A 112 -0.02 -16.80 -7.37
CA ASP A 112 -0.95 -17.73 -6.74
C ASP A 112 -0.21 -19.03 -6.35
N HIS A 113 -0.45 -19.53 -5.13
CA HIS A 113 0.08 -20.83 -4.72
C HIS A 113 -0.94 -21.66 -3.93
N ASN A 114 -0.87 -22.97 -4.18
CA ASN A 114 -1.85 -23.96 -3.75
C ASN A 114 -1.95 -24.08 -2.22
N GLY A 115 -3.12 -23.73 -1.69
CA GLY A 115 -3.82 -24.50 -0.67
C GLY A 115 -3.53 -24.19 0.79
N ASP A 116 -2.28 -23.96 1.20
CA ASP A 116 -1.91 -23.87 2.63
C ASP A 116 -1.06 -22.66 3.02
N GLN A 117 -0.53 -21.88 2.06
CA GLN A 117 0.27 -20.69 2.30
C GLN A 117 -0.42 -19.49 1.62
N GLY A 118 -0.46 -18.34 2.29
CA GLY A 118 -1.12 -17.14 1.76
C GLY A 118 -0.46 -16.61 0.47
N PRO A 119 -1.06 -15.60 -0.18
CA PRO A 119 -0.58 -15.09 -1.46
C PRO A 119 0.91 -14.68 -1.42
N LEU A 120 1.63 -15.03 -2.48
CA LEU A 120 3.00 -14.56 -2.69
C LEU A 120 2.99 -13.32 -3.56
N PHE A 121 3.62 -12.25 -3.09
CA PHE A 121 3.82 -11.03 -3.85
C PHE A 121 5.26 -11.00 -4.34
N ARG A 122 5.43 -11.11 -5.66
CA ARG A 122 6.73 -10.97 -6.28
C ARG A 122 6.89 -9.55 -6.81
N LEU A 123 7.94 -8.89 -6.34
CA LEU A 123 8.31 -7.54 -6.72
C LEU A 123 9.36 -7.62 -7.83
N TYR A 124 9.19 -6.82 -8.88
CA TYR A 124 10.12 -6.74 -9.98
C TYR A 124 10.63 -5.32 -10.18
N SER A 125 11.85 -5.20 -10.67
CA SER A 125 12.42 -3.93 -11.13
C SER A 125 11.99 -3.56 -12.54
N ALA A 126 12.37 -2.37 -13.00
CA ALA A 126 12.14 -1.90 -14.38
C ALA A 126 12.63 -2.91 -15.43
N ASP A 127 13.74 -3.60 -15.15
CA ASP A 127 14.35 -4.59 -16.04
C ASP A 127 13.74 -6.00 -15.91
N THR A 128 12.58 -6.12 -15.25
CA THR A 128 11.85 -7.39 -15.04
C THR A 128 12.59 -8.43 -14.17
N ASN A 129 13.62 -8.02 -13.44
CA ASN A 129 14.29 -8.88 -12.48
C ASN A 129 13.53 -8.90 -11.15
N PRO A 130 13.33 -10.07 -10.51
CA PRO A 130 12.72 -10.13 -9.20
C PRO A 130 13.63 -9.46 -8.16
N VAL A 131 13.09 -8.49 -7.42
CA VAL A 131 13.78 -7.72 -6.37
C VAL A 131 13.52 -8.36 -5.01
N ALA A 132 12.29 -8.82 -4.76
CA ALA A 132 11.91 -9.46 -3.52
C ALA A 132 10.70 -10.38 -3.74
N ILE A 133 10.58 -11.41 -2.89
CA ILE A 133 9.35 -12.20 -2.76
C ILE A 133 8.86 -12.10 -1.33
N TYR A 134 7.62 -11.67 -1.19
CA TYR A 134 6.96 -11.58 0.09
C TYR A 134 5.83 -12.58 0.19
N GLU A 135 5.80 -13.29 1.31
CA GLU A 135 4.71 -14.19 1.68
C GLU A 135 3.81 -13.45 2.65
N TYR A 136 2.55 -13.30 2.26
CA TYR A 136 1.55 -12.55 3.00
C TYR A 136 0.40 -13.47 3.36
N PHE A 137 -0.15 -13.27 4.54
CA PHE A 137 -1.40 -13.89 4.93
C PHE A 137 -2.14 -12.92 5.81
N ASP A 138 -3.37 -12.62 5.42
CA ASP A 138 -4.32 -11.92 6.25
C ASP A 138 -3.82 -10.54 6.70
N GLY A 139 -3.39 -9.75 5.71
CA GLY A 139 -2.93 -8.38 5.92
C GLY A 139 -1.62 -8.27 6.72
N GLN A 140 -0.86 -9.36 6.84
CA GLN A 140 0.44 -9.40 7.53
C GLN A 140 1.50 -10.08 6.68
N MET A 141 2.70 -9.49 6.63
CA MET A 141 3.89 -10.16 6.08
C MET A 141 4.32 -11.31 6.99
N LEU A 142 4.27 -12.54 6.47
CA LEU A 142 4.78 -13.72 7.15
C LEU A 142 6.28 -13.92 6.91
N ARG A 143 6.76 -13.62 5.69
CA ARG A 143 8.15 -13.85 5.30
C ARG A 143 8.59 -12.95 4.14
N GLN A 144 9.86 -12.53 4.20
CA GLN A 144 10.58 -11.89 3.09
C GLN A 144 11.70 -12.83 2.62
N LYS A 145 11.86 -12.99 1.30
CA LYS A 145 12.89 -13.80 0.64
C LYS A 145 13.58 -13.03 -0.48
#